data_AF-A0A918XGQ6-F1
#
_entry.id   AF-A0A918XGQ6-F1
#
_cell.length_a   1.000
_cell.length_b   1.000
_cell.length_c   1.000
_cell.angle_alpha   90.00
_cell.angle_beta   90.00
_cell.angle_gamma   90.00
#
_symmetry.space_group_name_H-M   'P 1'
#
loop_
_entity.id
_entity.type
_entity.pdbx_description
1 polymer ?
#
loop_
_entity_poly.entity_id
_entity_poly.type
_entity_poly.pdbx_seq_one_letter_code
_entity_poly.pdbx_strand_id
1 'polypeptide(L)'
;MSAYSSAPSFPWRTAGAVFFFASAWIGFASGVGVTERDEVATGGMLTQAYYALSLFVVGGVDMGVPTGGHWLARALVWVAYFGAPILAASTLIEALIRAISPQAWLLRRLKNHIIIVGSGELSLSYLRVLRQHEPDARVVIVCSGRQEQAVLDEFRQGFDASVVVGDITHAFFLRQLRVERARKILLLSDNSLRNYEAASVLLKLVPDIGSRIVMHCASLRFMRAMANTRVAERCETFNTYHLAAAGLVKSHMLKFFRDTVRKDIVVIAGFGRFGQTILEELQVHAGGEIEQVVIIERDAHRRVMVAEEQMQFSENVQRDVYEGDISNPDIWRQLDQDVDLNGNNAVFVLGTGQEEDNLRTALWIKRRFHDAMVIARSSKRSYFAEEVGREHGLVSISINELVEDNIPAHWLADSA
;
A
#
# COMPACT_ATOMS: atom_id res chain seq x y z
N MET A 1 7.87 -18.77 -5.51
CA MET A 1 9.15 -18.39 -6.15
C MET A 1 8.92 -18.30 -7.64
N SER A 2 8.78 -17.10 -8.20
CA SER A 2 8.83 -16.90 -9.65
C SER A 2 9.61 -15.61 -9.88
N ALA A 3 10.90 -15.79 -10.15
CA ALA A 3 11.77 -14.72 -10.59
C ALA A 3 11.52 -14.52 -12.08
N TYR A 4 10.73 -13.51 -12.43
CA TYR A 4 10.80 -12.93 -13.76
C TYR A 4 12.16 -12.24 -13.87
N SER A 5 13.12 -12.95 -14.45
CA SER A 5 14.34 -12.33 -14.96
C SER A 5 13.92 -11.31 -16.02
N SER A 6 14.05 -10.03 -15.70
CA SER A 6 14.09 -9.00 -16.71
C SER A 6 15.16 -9.39 -17.72
N ALA A 7 14.78 -9.58 -18.98
CA ALA A 7 15.75 -9.79 -20.06
C ALA A 7 16.84 -8.71 -19.94
N PRO A 8 18.13 -9.08 -19.99
CA PRO A 8 19.20 -8.10 -19.90
C PRO A 8 19.02 -7.10 -21.04
N SER A 9 18.78 -5.83 -20.68
CA SER A 9 18.72 -4.74 -21.65
C SER A 9 20.01 -4.73 -22.44
N PHE A 10 19.93 -4.81 -23.77
CA PHE A 10 21.11 -4.77 -24.64
C PHE A 10 21.99 -3.57 -24.24
N PRO A 11 23.29 -3.77 -23.97
CA PRO A 11 24.14 -2.72 -23.44
C PRO A 11 24.59 -1.82 -24.59
N TRP A 12 23.64 -1.06 -25.13
CA TRP A 12 23.81 -0.24 -26.33
C TRP A 12 24.94 0.79 -26.21
N ARG A 13 25.31 1.17 -24.98
CA ARG A 13 26.40 2.12 -24.68
C ARG A 13 27.76 1.51 -24.81
N THR A 14 27.96 0.32 -24.25
CA THR A 14 29.23 -0.40 -24.44
C THR A 14 29.35 -0.84 -25.89
N ALA A 15 28.25 -1.25 -26.52
CA ALA A 15 28.22 -1.54 -27.95
C ALA A 15 28.55 -0.29 -28.79
N GLY A 16 27.98 0.87 -28.46
CA GLY A 16 28.25 2.14 -29.15
C GLY A 16 29.69 2.62 -28.94
N ALA A 17 30.23 2.53 -27.72
CA ALA A 17 31.61 2.90 -27.43
C ALA A 17 32.61 2.01 -28.18
N VAL A 18 32.37 0.69 -28.18
CA VAL A 18 33.18 -0.26 -28.96
C VAL A 18 33.05 0.03 -30.46
N PHE A 19 31.86 0.34 -30.95
CA PHE A 19 31.61 0.66 -32.35
C PHE A 19 32.37 1.92 -32.81
N PHE A 20 32.27 3.03 -32.07
CA PHE A 20 32.96 4.27 -32.44
C PHE A 20 34.48 4.14 -32.30
N PHE A 21 34.96 3.47 -31.25
CA PHE A 21 36.39 3.18 -31.09
C PHE A 21 36.93 2.33 -32.24
N ALA A 22 36.25 1.23 -32.59
CA ALA A 22 36.65 0.36 -33.69
C ALA A 22 36.59 1.09 -35.04
N SER A 23 35.58 1.93 -35.25
CA SER A 23 35.43 2.72 -36.48
C SER A 23 36.57 3.72 -36.67
N ALA A 24 36.96 4.44 -35.60
CA ALA A 24 38.12 5.33 -35.63
C ALA A 24 39.43 4.55 -35.84
N TRP A 25 39.62 3.46 -35.11
CA TRP A 25 40.86 2.68 -35.17
C TRP A 25 41.06 2.00 -36.54
N ILE A 26 40.00 1.40 -37.10
CA ILE A 26 40.03 0.82 -38.45
C ILE A 26 40.27 1.92 -39.49
N GLY A 27 39.66 3.09 -39.32
CA GLY A 27 39.85 4.25 -40.18
C GLY A 27 41.32 4.70 -40.21
N PHE A 28 41.93 4.91 -39.03
CA PHE A 28 43.33 5.30 -38.91
C PHE A 28 44.28 4.21 -39.43
N ALA A 29 44.04 2.94 -39.10
CA ALA A 29 44.82 1.81 -39.61
C ALA A 29 44.75 1.64 -41.14
N SER A 30 43.70 2.18 -41.76
CA SER A 30 43.52 2.22 -43.22
C SER A 30 44.14 3.46 -43.89
N GLY A 31 45.00 4.19 -43.16
CA GLY A 31 45.75 5.34 -43.68
C GLY A 31 44.99 6.66 -43.69
N VAL A 32 43.89 6.77 -42.93
CA VAL A 32 43.25 8.06 -42.66
C VAL A 32 44.09 8.80 -41.62
N GLY A 33 44.48 10.04 -41.94
CA GLY A 33 45.12 10.97 -41.03
C GLY A 33 44.16 12.04 -40.55
N VAL A 34 44.67 12.96 -39.76
CA VAL A 34 43.94 14.15 -39.29
C VAL A 34 44.86 15.36 -39.46
N THR A 35 44.31 16.50 -39.88
CA THR A 35 45.11 17.64 -40.39
C THR A 35 46.08 18.26 -39.38
N GLU A 36 45.86 18.09 -38.08
CA GLU A 36 46.73 18.65 -37.05
C GLU A 36 47.70 17.60 -36.46
N ARG A 37 47.57 16.33 -36.86
CA ARG A 37 48.41 15.21 -36.41
C ARG A 37 48.72 14.27 -37.57
N ASP A 38 49.66 14.68 -38.41
CA ASP A 38 50.11 13.90 -39.58
C ASP A 38 50.71 12.52 -39.20
N GLU A 39 51.20 12.40 -37.97
CA GLU A 39 51.75 11.16 -37.41
C GLU A 39 50.70 10.05 -37.18
N VAL A 40 49.40 10.34 -37.24
CA VAL A 40 48.34 9.33 -37.03
C VAL A 40 48.29 8.34 -38.19
N ALA A 41 48.43 8.83 -39.42
CA ALA A 41 48.35 8.00 -40.63
C ALA A 41 49.57 7.09 -40.80
N THR A 42 50.72 7.52 -40.29
CA THR A 42 52.02 6.84 -40.44
C THR A 42 52.49 6.16 -39.15
N GLY A 43 51.81 6.41 -38.03
CA GLY A 43 52.12 5.85 -36.72
C GLY A 43 51.73 4.38 -36.57
N GLY A 44 52.26 3.74 -35.53
CA GLY A 44 51.95 2.35 -35.21
C GLY A 44 50.52 2.16 -34.70
N MET A 45 50.07 0.91 -34.65
CA MET A 45 48.71 0.56 -34.19
C MET A 45 48.36 1.12 -32.80
N LEU A 46 49.35 1.23 -31.90
CA LEU A 46 49.17 1.82 -30.57
C LEU A 46 48.90 3.32 -30.62
N THR A 47 49.61 4.05 -31.50
CA THR A 47 49.38 5.49 -31.74
C THR A 47 47.96 5.70 -32.26
N GLN A 48 47.52 4.88 -33.21
CA GLN A 48 46.17 4.95 -33.78
C GLN A 48 45.08 4.62 -32.76
N ALA A 49 45.30 3.61 -31.91
CA ALA A 49 44.37 3.28 -30.82
C ALA A 49 44.29 4.40 -29.77
N TYR A 50 45.43 5.03 -29.44
CA TYR A 50 45.48 6.19 -28.55
C TYR A 50 44.64 7.35 -29.11
N TYR A 51 44.84 7.70 -30.39
CA TYR A 51 44.08 8.76 -31.03
C TYR A 51 42.57 8.43 -31.16
N ALA A 52 42.23 7.18 -31.45
CA ALA A 52 40.84 6.70 -31.45
C ALA A 52 40.17 6.83 -30.07
N LEU A 53 40.91 6.57 -28.98
CA LEU A 53 40.41 6.73 -27.61
C LEU A 53 40.23 8.21 -27.24
N SER A 54 41.14 9.09 -27.68
CA SER A 54 41.04 10.52 -27.37
C SER A 54 39.82 11.21 -28.00
N LEU A 55 39.16 10.62 -28.99
CA LEU A 55 37.87 11.11 -29.52
C LEU A 55 36.73 11.05 -28.47
N PHE A 56 36.84 10.22 -27.43
CA PHE A 56 35.86 10.18 -26.33
C PHE A 56 36.07 11.29 -25.29
N VAL A 57 37.18 12.01 -25.39
CA VAL A 57 37.50 13.15 -24.54
C VAL A 57 37.35 14.40 -25.38
N VAL A 58 36.93 15.51 -24.78
CA VAL A 58 36.70 16.81 -25.46
C VAL A 58 37.93 17.32 -26.25
N GLY A 59 39.11 16.70 -26.08
CA GLY A 59 40.32 16.92 -26.88
C GLY A 59 40.31 16.34 -28.31
N GLY A 60 39.21 15.73 -28.77
CA GLY A 60 39.04 15.35 -30.20
C GLY A 60 39.09 16.52 -31.18
N VAL A 61 38.88 17.75 -30.69
CA VAL A 61 38.82 18.99 -31.48
C VAL A 61 40.22 19.45 -31.93
N ASP A 62 41.28 19.05 -31.22
CA ASP A 62 42.69 19.44 -31.49
C ASP A 62 43.42 18.44 -32.43
N MET A 63 42.65 17.64 -33.18
CA MET A 63 43.16 16.75 -34.22
C MET A 63 42.97 17.32 -35.63
N GLY A 64 42.12 18.35 -35.76
CA GLY A 64 41.67 18.83 -37.07
C GLY A 64 40.73 17.84 -37.78
N VAL A 65 40.69 17.88 -39.11
CA VAL A 65 39.71 17.11 -39.89
C VAL A 65 40.30 15.81 -40.46
N PRO A 66 39.53 14.71 -40.55
CA PRO A 66 39.96 13.48 -41.21
C PRO A 66 40.32 13.68 -42.68
N THR A 67 41.55 13.34 -43.07
CA THR A 67 42.10 13.46 -44.43
C THR A 67 42.84 12.20 -44.85
N GLY A 68 43.16 12.05 -46.14
CA GLY A 68 43.83 10.84 -46.63
C GLY A 68 42.97 9.56 -46.56
N GLY A 69 43.57 8.42 -46.87
CA GLY A 69 42.91 7.11 -46.85
C GLY A 69 41.77 6.93 -47.87
N HIS A 70 41.21 5.72 -47.89
CA HIS A 70 40.03 5.39 -48.69
C HIS A 70 38.78 6.09 -48.13
N TRP A 71 37.82 6.43 -49.00
CA TRP A 71 36.65 7.22 -48.60
C TRP A 71 35.78 6.52 -47.52
N LEU A 72 35.64 5.19 -47.58
CA LEU A 72 34.94 4.40 -46.55
C LEU A 72 35.63 4.51 -45.18
N ALA A 73 36.97 4.40 -45.16
CA ALA A 73 37.74 4.54 -43.93
C ALA A 73 37.59 5.94 -43.34
N ARG A 74 37.60 6.97 -44.20
CA ARG A 74 37.38 8.36 -43.78
C ARG A 74 35.97 8.58 -43.21
N ALA A 75 34.96 7.93 -43.79
CA ALA A 75 33.59 7.97 -43.28
C ALA A 75 33.49 7.33 -41.88
N LEU A 76 34.19 6.22 -41.63
CA LEU A 76 34.24 5.59 -40.30
C LEU A 76 34.85 6.52 -39.24
N VAL A 77 35.94 7.23 -39.59
CA VAL A 77 36.53 8.23 -38.69
C VAL A 77 35.55 9.36 -38.44
N TRP A 78 34.87 9.90 -39.46
CA TRP A 78 33.85 10.94 -39.28
C TRP A 78 32.70 10.52 -38.37
N VAL A 79 32.21 9.29 -38.51
CA VAL A 79 31.16 8.74 -37.64
C VAL A 79 31.63 8.67 -36.19
N ALA A 80 32.88 8.24 -35.95
CA ALA A 80 33.46 8.22 -34.61
C ALA A 80 33.75 9.64 -34.07
N TYR A 81 34.17 10.56 -34.94
CA TYR A 81 34.52 11.94 -34.62
C TYR A 81 33.35 12.71 -33.98
N PHE A 82 32.12 12.45 -34.43
CA PHE A 82 30.91 13.01 -33.82
C PHE A 82 30.26 12.07 -32.80
N GLY A 83 30.27 10.77 -33.07
CA GLY A 83 29.61 9.78 -32.23
C GLY A 83 30.24 9.61 -30.85
N ALA A 84 31.58 9.59 -30.78
CA ALA A 84 32.30 9.40 -29.52
C ALA A 84 32.11 10.57 -28.53
N PRO A 85 32.23 11.85 -28.91
CA PRO A 85 31.93 12.97 -28.01
C PRO A 85 30.48 13.02 -27.55
N ILE A 86 29.51 12.76 -28.44
CA ILE A 86 28.08 12.74 -28.09
C ILE A 86 27.80 11.63 -27.07
N LEU A 87 28.33 10.43 -27.30
CA LEU A 87 28.18 9.31 -26.38
C LEU A 87 28.82 9.63 -25.02
N ALA A 88 30.03 10.20 -25.00
CA ALA A 88 30.73 10.59 -23.78
C ALA A 88 30.00 11.71 -23.00
N ALA A 89 29.48 12.73 -23.69
CA ALA A 89 28.68 13.78 -23.06
C ALA A 89 27.38 13.23 -22.46
N SER A 90 26.70 12.32 -23.17
CA SER A 90 25.46 11.71 -22.68
C SER A 90 25.67 10.87 -21.41
N THR A 91 26.80 10.15 -21.31
CA THR A 91 27.12 9.35 -20.12
C THR A 91 27.50 10.25 -18.94
N LEU A 92 28.22 11.35 -19.19
CA LEU A 92 28.56 12.33 -18.16
C LEU A 92 27.32 13.02 -17.60
N ILE A 93 26.41 13.52 -18.46
CA ILE A 93 25.17 14.19 -18.05
C ILE A 93 24.30 13.25 -17.21
N GLU A 94 24.15 12.00 -17.64
CA GLU A 94 23.35 11.05 -16.87
C GLU A 94 24.03 10.64 -15.55
N ALA A 95 25.35 10.49 -15.53
CA ALA A 95 26.08 10.27 -14.28
C ALA A 95 25.89 11.44 -13.32
N LEU A 96 25.87 12.67 -13.82
CA LEU A 96 25.59 13.88 -13.04
C LEU A 96 24.15 13.87 -12.49
N ILE A 97 23.15 13.57 -13.34
CA ILE A 97 21.73 13.45 -12.94
C ILE A 97 21.54 12.36 -11.88
N ARG A 98 22.19 11.20 -12.05
CA ARG A 98 22.12 10.10 -11.07
C ARG A 98 22.84 10.44 -9.76
N ALA A 99 23.97 11.15 -9.83
CA ALA A 99 24.72 11.59 -8.65
C ALA A 99 23.95 12.64 -7.84
N ILE A 100 23.16 13.48 -8.50
CA ILE A 100 22.18 14.39 -7.89
C ILE A 100 20.89 13.59 -7.62
N SER A 101 20.98 12.46 -6.91
CA SER A 101 19.81 11.63 -6.61
C SER A 101 18.77 12.48 -5.87
N PRO A 102 17.56 12.71 -6.42
CA PRO A 102 16.56 13.60 -5.81
C PRO A 102 16.17 13.12 -4.41
N GLN A 103 16.14 11.79 -4.22
CA GLN A 103 15.77 11.15 -2.96
C GLN A 103 16.70 11.51 -1.80
N ALA A 104 18.03 11.48 -1.99
CA ALA A 104 18.95 11.79 -0.89
C ALA A 104 18.86 13.27 -0.45
N TRP A 105 18.60 14.19 -1.37
CA TRP A 105 18.45 15.60 -1.05
C TRP A 105 17.11 15.90 -0.37
N LEU A 106 16.02 15.32 -0.88
CA LEU A 106 14.68 15.38 -0.29
C LEU A 106 14.70 14.90 1.17
N LEU A 107 15.29 13.74 1.42
CA LEU A 107 15.36 13.14 2.76
C LEU A 107 16.21 13.95 3.75
N ARG A 108 17.26 14.65 3.27
CA ARG A 108 18.16 15.44 4.13
C ARG A 108 17.48 16.63 4.82
N ARG A 109 16.45 17.20 4.21
CA ARG A 109 15.73 18.39 4.70
C ARG A 109 14.44 18.07 5.46
N LEU A 110 14.11 16.79 5.64
CA LEU A 110 12.91 16.37 6.35
C LEU A 110 12.95 16.75 7.83
N LYS A 111 11.87 17.41 8.25
CA LYS A 111 11.52 17.78 9.63
C LYS A 111 10.00 17.91 9.69
N ASN A 112 9.41 17.59 10.84
CA ASN A 112 7.97 17.71 11.07
C ASN A 112 7.13 17.04 9.97
N HIS A 113 7.56 15.85 9.56
CA HIS A 113 6.93 15.06 8.50
C HIS A 113 6.27 13.81 9.07
N ILE A 114 5.29 13.28 8.35
CA ILE A 114 4.65 11.99 8.64
C ILE A 114 5.32 10.93 7.76
N ILE A 115 5.70 9.82 8.36
CA ILE A 115 6.18 8.64 7.64
C ILE A 115 5.02 7.64 7.60
N ILE A 116 4.63 7.19 6.41
CA ILE A 116 3.66 6.11 6.23
C ILE A 116 4.37 4.94 5.55
N VAL A 117 4.30 3.77 6.16
CA VAL A 117 4.88 2.54 5.62
C VAL A 117 3.76 1.67 5.08
N GLY A 118 3.88 1.29 3.81
CA GLY A 118 2.85 0.60 3.07
C GLY A 118 2.33 1.44 1.92
N SER A 119 1.80 0.73 0.90
CA SER A 119 1.25 1.31 -0.33
C SER A 119 -0.15 0.79 -0.64
N GLY A 120 -0.81 0.15 0.34
CA GLY A 120 -2.13 -0.43 0.18
C GLY A 120 -3.27 0.55 0.47
N GLU A 121 -4.50 0.06 0.38
CA GLU A 121 -5.73 0.80 0.61
C GLU A 121 -5.75 1.54 1.96
N LEU A 122 -5.21 0.94 3.04
CA LEU A 122 -5.14 1.59 4.35
C LEU A 122 -4.28 2.87 4.35
N SER A 123 -3.20 2.88 3.56
CA SER A 123 -2.36 4.08 3.39
C SER A 123 -3.08 5.17 2.59
N LEU A 124 -3.85 4.77 1.57
CA LEU A 124 -4.70 5.68 0.79
C LEU A 124 -5.84 6.26 1.63
N SER A 125 -6.54 5.43 2.40
CA SER A 125 -7.59 5.84 3.35
C SER A 125 -7.05 6.84 4.37
N TYR A 126 -5.92 6.54 4.99
CA TYR A 126 -5.29 7.47 5.93
C TYR A 126 -4.91 8.80 5.25
N LEU A 127 -4.35 8.77 4.03
CA LEU A 127 -3.99 9.98 3.29
C LEU A 127 -5.21 10.82 2.91
N ARG A 128 -6.34 10.19 2.52
CA ARG A 128 -7.60 10.90 2.24
C ARG A 128 -8.04 11.70 3.45
N VAL A 129 -8.09 11.06 4.62
CA VAL A 129 -8.47 11.72 5.87
C VAL A 129 -7.44 12.77 6.29
N LEU A 130 -6.14 12.47 6.19
CA LEU A 130 -5.09 13.42 6.51
C LEU A 130 -5.18 14.68 5.65
N ARG A 131 -5.39 14.56 4.33
CA ARG A 131 -5.45 15.74 3.45
C ARG A 131 -6.69 16.59 3.66
N GLN A 132 -7.77 16.02 4.17
CA GLN A 132 -8.95 16.80 4.57
C GLN A 132 -8.66 17.68 5.81
N HIS A 133 -7.79 17.22 6.72
CA HIS A 133 -7.49 17.92 7.98
C HIS A 133 -6.22 18.77 7.92
N GLU A 134 -5.17 18.26 7.27
CA GLU A 134 -3.87 18.92 7.06
C GLU A 134 -3.42 18.77 5.58
N PRO A 135 -3.95 19.61 4.67
CA PRO A 135 -3.64 19.57 3.24
C PRO A 135 -2.13 19.65 2.95
N ASP A 136 -1.41 20.47 3.71
CA ASP A 136 0.02 20.77 3.48
C ASP A 136 0.98 19.89 4.29
N ALA A 137 0.47 18.87 5.00
CA ALA A 137 1.33 18.00 5.80
C ALA A 137 2.38 17.31 4.91
N ARG A 138 3.65 17.37 5.31
CA ARG A 138 4.72 16.69 4.57
C ARG A 138 4.66 15.20 4.83
N VAL A 139 4.41 14.41 3.79
CA VAL A 139 4.27 12.95 3.90
C VAL A 139 5.35 12.23 3.10
N VAL A 140 5.95 11.22 3.73
CA VAL A 140 6.85 10.27 3.09
C VAL A 140 6.22 8.89 3.11
N ILE A 141 5.92 8.34 1.93
CA ILE A 141 5.44 6.98 1.76
C ILE A 141 6.63 6.05 1.54
N VAL A 142 6.70 4.98 2.32
CA VAL A 142 7.71 3.95 2.23
C VAL A 142 7.10 2.69 1.65
N CYS A 143 7.52 2.36 0.42
CA CYS A 143 7.07 1.17 -0.28
C CYS A 143 8.09 0.04 -0.13
N SER A 144 7.60 -1.18 0.04
CA SER A 144 8.40 -2.39 -0.12
C SER A 144 8.34 -2.85 -1.57
N GLY A 145 9.50 -3.04 -2.21
CA GLY A 145 9.58 -3.59 -3.57
C GLY A 145 9.01 -2.68 -4.67
N ARG A 146 8.78 -3.26 -5.85
CA ARG A 146 8.25 -2.57 -7.02
C ARG A 146 6.74 -2.42 -6.89
N GLN A 147 6.25 -1.19 -7.06
CA GLN A 147 4.83 -0.86 -7.07
C GLN A 147 4.35 -0.58 -8.49
N GLU A 148 3.04 -0.70 -8.71
CA GLU A 148 2.40 -0.26 -9.95
C GLU A 148 2.54 1.24 -10.11
N GLN A 149 2.74 1.70 -11.34
CA GLN A 149 2.98 3.11 -11.62
C GLN A 149 1.77 3.98 -11.25
N ALA A 150 0.55 3.48 -11.47
CA ALA A 150 -0.69 4.17 -11.11
C ALA A 150 -0.76 4.51 -9.61
N VAL A 151 -0.38 3.57 -8.74
CA VAL A 151 -0.36 3.77 -7.28
C VAL A 151 0.71 4.80 -6.89
N LEU A 152 1.89 4.74 -7.54
CA LEU A 152 2.95 5.73 -7.30
C LEU A 152 2.54 7.13 -7.75
N ASP A 153 1.84 7.24 -8.87
CA ASP A 153 1.33 8.51 -9.40
C ASP A 153 0.20 9.04 -8.51
N GLU A 154 -0.68 8.19 -7.99
CA GLU A 154 -1.70 8.58 -7.02
C GLU A 154 -1.06 9.18 -5.75
N PHE A 155 -0.03 8.54 -5.18
CA PHE A 155 0.68 9.12 -4.03
C PHE A 155 1.37 10.45 -4.35
N ARG A 156 2.07 10.54 -5.48
CA ARG A 156 2.87 11.73 -5.82
C ARG A 156 2.02 12.90 -6.28
N GLN A 157 1.06 12.65 -7.16
CA GLN A 157 0.27 13.68 -7.82
C GLN A 157 -1.06 13.92 -7.10
N GLY A 158 -1.72 12.85 -6.64
CA GLY A 158 -3.00 12.95 -5.93
C GLY A 158 -2.87 13.43 -4.50
N PHE A 159 -1.80 13.02 -3.80
CA PHE A 159 -1.61 13.33 -2.37
C PHE A 159 -0.39 14.19 -2.06
N ASP A 160 0.37 14.68 -3.06
CA ASP A 160 1.63 15.42 -2.88
C ASP A 160 2.58 14.73 -1.88
N ALA A 161 2.70 13.40 -2.00
CA ALA A 161 3.50 12.59 -1.10
C ALA A 161 4.82 12.15 -1.74
N SER A 162 5.87 12.18 -0.94
CA SER A 162 7.20 11.73 -1.34
C SER A 162 7.31 10.21 -1.23
N VAL A 163 7.49 9.49 -2.33
CA VAL A 163 7.60 8.03 -2.31
C VAL A 163 9.05 7.55 -2.32
N VAL A 164 9.42 6.72 -1.34
CA VAL A 164 10.74 6.11 -1.18
C VAL A 164 10.60 4.59 -1.12
N VAL A 165 11.55 3.88 -1.71
CA VAL A 165 11.60 2.42 -1.67
C VAL A 165 12.72 2.00 -0.72
N GLY A 166 12.41 1.13 0.24
CA GLY A 166 13.42 0.61 1.16
C GLY A 166 12.84 -0.32 2.21
N ASP A 167 13.73 -0.94 2.98
CA ASP A 167 13.36 -1.88 4.03
C ASP A 167 13.31 -1.18 5.40
N ILE A 168 12.12 -1.15 5.98
CA ILE A 168 11.84 -0.56 7.30
C ILE A 168 12.42 -1.35 8.47
N THR A 169 12.84 -2.60 8.29
CA THR A 169 13.48 -3.38 9.37
C THR A 169 14.96 -3.01 9.52
N HIS A 170 15.54 -2.27 8.57
CA HIS A 170 16.94 -1.87 8.60
C HIS A 170 17.15 -0.49 9.24
N ALA A 171 17.90 -0.48 10.33
CA ALA A 171 18.22 0.74 11.08
C ALA A 171 18.86 1.85 10.23
N PHE A 172 19.71 1.49 9.25
CA PHE A 172 20.32 2.46 8.34
C PHE A 172 19.27 3.23 7.52
N PHE A 173 18.28 2.52 6.98
CA PHE A 173 17.22 3.14 6.18
C PHE A 173 16.30 4.01 7.04
N LEU A 174 15.91 3.54 8.23
CA LEU A 174 15.14 4.34 9.18
C LEU A 174 15.85 5.65 9.57
N ARG A 175 17.17 5.64 9.73
CA ARG A 175 17.95 6.88 9.96
C ARG A 175 17.90 7.83 8.77
N GLN A 176 17.92 7.32 7.53
CA GLN A 176 17.78 8.14 6.32
C GLN A 176 16.43 8.85 6.25
N LEU A 177 15.36 8.21 6.75
CA LEU A 177 14.02 8.79 6.86
C LEU A 177 13.88 9.89 7.93
N ARG A 178 14.95 10.18 8.70
CA ARG A 178 14.96 11.18 9.78
C ARG A 178 13.88 10.95 10.84
N VAL A 179 13.69 9.68 11.25
CA VAL A 179 12.65 9.26 12.20
C VAL A 179 12.64 10.06 13.51
N GLU A 180 13.79 10.51 14.01
CA GLU A 180 13.90 11.40 15.19
C GLU A 180 13.11 12.72 15.04
N ARG A 181 12.99 13.21 13.81
CA ARG A 181 12.33 14.47 13.46
C ARG A 181 10.95 14.27 12.85
N ALA A 182 10.52 13.01 12.72
CA ALA A 182 9.17 12.69 12.27
C ALA A 182 8.18 13.06 13.36
N ARG A 183 7.06 13.66 12.94
CA ARG A 183 5.94 13.99 13.80
C ARG A 183 5.16 12.73 14.17
N LYS A 184 4.88 11.89 13.16
CA LYS A 184 4.15 10.63 13.31
C LYS A 184 4.72 9.57 12.38
N ILE A 185 4.66 8.31 12.78
CA ILE A 185 5.11 7.15 12.02
C ILE A 185 3.99 6.11 11.99
N LEU A 186 3.47 5.85 10.80
CA LEU A 186 2.32 5.00 10.54
C LEU A 186 2.82 3.73 9.87
N LEU A 187 2.79 2.59 10.58
CA LEU A 187 3.20 1.29 10.05
C LEU A 187 1.96 0.54 9.54
N LEU A 188 1.56 0.81 8.30
CA LEU A 188 0.28 0.40 7.72
C LEU A 188 0.40 -0.76 6.73
N SER A 189 1.55 -1.44 6.68
CA SER A 189 1.71 -2.60 5.81
C SER A 189 0.87 -3.79 6.29
N ASP A 190 0.50 -4.69 5.38
CA ASP A 190 -0.26 -5.89 5.72
C ASP A 190 0.59 -6.95 6.47
N ASN A 191 1.92 -6.79 6.48
CA ASN A 191 2.81 -7.69 7.18
C ASN A 191 2.97 -7.25 8.64
N SER A 192 2.13 -7.81 9.50
CA SER A 192 2.11 -7.49 10.94
C SER A 192 3.46 -7.72 11.61
N LEU A 193 4.15 -8.83 11.32
CA LEU A 193 5.47 -9.11 11.90
C LEU A 193 6.50 -8.04 11.53
N ARG A 194 6.53 -7.59 10.27
CA ARG A 194 7.43 -6.51 9.83
C ARG A 194 7.10 -5.17 10.48
N ASN A 195 5.83 -4.87 10.71
CA ASN A 195 5.43 -3.65 11.44
C ASN A 195 5.97 -3.69 12.89
N TYR A 196 5.80 -4.83 13.60
CA TYR A 196 6.36 -5.00 14.95
C TYR A 196 7.89 -4.96 14.97
N GLU A 197 8.55 -5.55 13.98
CA GLU A 197 10.01 -5.51 13.85
C GLU A 197 10.52 -4.07 13.63
N ALA A 198 9.92 -3.33 12.70
CA ALA A 198 10.26 -1.93 12.46
C ALA A 198 10.01 -1.06 13.70
N ALA A 199 8.88 -1.24 14.39
CA ALA A 199 8.62 -0.54 15.65
C ALA A 199 9.67 -0.87 16.72
N SER A 200 10.07 -2.14 16.85
CA SER A 200 11.14 -2.55 17.77
C SER A 200 12.48 -1.89 17.44
N VAL A 201 12.84 -1.76 16.16
CA VAL A 201 14.05 -1.07 15.71
C VAL A 201 13.95 0.43 15.96
N LEU A 202 12.81 1.06 15.70
CA LEU A 202 12.56 2.48 15.97
C LEU A 202 12.73 2.80 17.46
N LEU A 203 12.15 2.00 18.35
CA LEU A 203 12.31 2.15 19.80
C LEU A 203 13.76 1.97 20.27
N LYS A 204 14.58 1.18 19.55
CA LYS A 204 16.02 1.08 19.84
C LYS A 204 16.81 2.29 19.34
N LEU A 205 16.39 2.87 18.22
CA LEU A 205 17.05 4.03 17.63
C LEU A 205 16.71 5.33 18.38
N VAL A 206 15.46 5.46 18.82
CA VAL A 206 14.93 6.65 19.49
C VAL A 206 14.01 6.17 20.64
N PRO A 207 14.52 6.06 21.88
CA PRO A 207 13.79 5.42 22.99
C PRO A 207 12.38 5.95 23.27
N ASP A 208 12.16 7.26 23.07
CA ASP A 208 10.90 7.93 23.39
C ASP A 208 9.97 8.14 22.18
N ILE A 209 10.26 7.50 21.04
CA ILE A 209 9.47 7.69 19.81
C ILE A 209 8.13 6.95 19.82
N GLY A 210 7.89 6.06 20.79
CA GLY A 210 6.76 5.15 20.81
C GLY A 210 5.38 5.83 20.67
N SER A 211 5.16 6.95 21.36
CA SER A 211 3.90 7.71 21.29
C SER A 211 3.59 8.29 19.90
N ARG A 212 4.59 8.34 19.01
CA ARG A 212 4.45 8.80 17.63
C ARG A 212 4.22 7.64 16.66
N ILE A 213 4.32 6.39 17.11
CA ILE A 213 4.16 5.20 16.29
C ILE A 213 2.74 4.66 16.42
N VAL A 214 2.06 4.56 15.29
CA VAL A 214 0.80 3.83 15.14
C VAL A 214 1.04 2.67 14.19
N MET A 215 0.74 1.45 14.60
CA MET A 215 1.02 0.25 13.80
C MET A 215 -0.22 -0.60 13.58
N HIS A 216 -0.41 -1.01 12.33
CA HIS A 216 -1.46 -1.92 11.93
C HIS A 216 -1.03 -3.37 12.20
N CYS A 217 -1.95 -4.16 12.76
CA CYS A 217 -1.83 -5.60 12.88
C CYS A 217 -3.07 -6.27 12.29
N ALA A 218 -2.90 -6.96 11.16
CA ALA A 218 -4.00 -7.58 10.40
C ALA A 218 -4.63 -8.79 11.11
N SER A 219 -3.90 -9.41 12.05
CA SER A 219 -4.36 -10.56 12.84
C SER A 219 -4.62 -10.15 14.28
N LEU A 220 -5.87 -10.26 14.72
CA LEU A 220 -6.25 -10.01 16.13
C LEU A 220 -5.58 -11.02 17.07
N ARG A 221 -5.44 -12.30 16.68
CA ARG A 221 -4.68 -13.30 17.46
C ARG A 221 -3.25 -12.86 17.72
N PHE A 222 -2.58 -12.42 16.67
CA PHE A 222 -1.20 -11.97 16.77
C PHE A 222 -1.10 -10.71 17.63
N MET A 223 -2.01 -9.74 17.44
CA MET A 223 -2.07 -8.54 18.26
C MET A 223 -2.21 -8.88 19.75
N ARG A 224 -3.15 -9.76 20.12
CA ARG A 224 -3.36 -10.19 21.52
C ARG A 224 -2.13 -10.90 22.09
N ALA A 225 -1.51 -11.79 21.31
CA ALA A 225 -0.29 -12.48 21.74
C ALA A 225 0.88 -11.51 21.99
N MET A 226 0.91 -10.38 21.29
CA MET A 226 1.92 -9.35 21.46
C MET A 226 1.57 -8.27 22.50
N ALA A 227 0.39 -8.30 23.11
CA ALA A 227 -0.13 -7.22 23.96
C ALA A 227 0.80 -6.86 25.14
N ASN A 228 1.49 -7.85 25.71
CA ASN A 228 2.42 -7.68 26.83
C ASN A 228 3.89 -7.50 26.39
N THR A 229 4.10 -7.09 25.14
CA THR A 229 5.45 -6.79 24.64
C THR A 229 5.74 -5.30 24.76
N ARG A 230 7.02 -4.95 24.95
CA ARG A 230 7.48 -3.56 24.96
C ARG A 230 6.98 -2.74 23.76
N VAL A 231 6.84 -3.37 22.58
CA VAL A 231 6.35 -2.68 21.39
C VAL A 231 4.87 -2.32 21.54
N ALA A 232 4.03 -3.25 21.97
CA ALA A 232 2.60 -3.00 22.16
C ALA A 232 2.32 -2.02 23.33
N GLU A 233 3.15 -2.03 24.38
CA GLU A 233 3.02 -1.10 25.51
C GLU A 233 3.44 0.34 25.17
N ARG A 234 4.37 0.51 24.22
CA ARG A 234 4.97 1.80 23.89
C ARG A 234 4.42 2.44 22.62
N CYS A 235 3.85 1.64 21.72
CA CYS A 235 3.30 2.08 20.45
C CYS A 235 1.80 1.81 20.42
N GLU A 236 1.06 2.64 19.69
CA GLU A 236 -0.35 2.37 19.46
C GLU A 236 -0.52 1.29 18.39
N THR A 237 -1.29 0.25 18.70
CA THR A 237 -1.55 -0.87 17.79
C THR A 237 -3.03 -0.92 17.47
N PHE A 238 -3.37 -1.10 16.20
CA PHE A 238 -4.77 -1.22 15.78
C PHE A 238 -4.98 -2.30 14.72
N ASN A 239 -6.23 -2.72 14.57
CA ASN A 239 -6.67 -3.63 13.52
C ASN A 239 -7.77 -2.95 12.72
N THR A 240 -7.66 -3.01 11.39
CA THR A 240 -8.62 -2.36 10.49
C THR A 240 -10.05 -2.84 10.68
N TYR A 241 -10.27 -4.15 10.90
CA TYR A 241 -11.61 -4.68 11.13
C TYR A 241 -12.17 -4.27 12.49
N HIS A 242 -11.33 -4.22 13.52
CA HIS A 242 -11.69 -3.68 14.84
C HIS A 242 -12.15 -2.23 14.75
N LEU A 243 -11.36 -1.38 14.09
CA LEU A 243 -11.73 0.03 13.90
C LEU A 243 -13.05 0.18 13.13
N ALA A 244 -13.22 -0.59 12.05
CA ALA A 244 -14.43 -0.56 11.24
C ALA A 244 -15.67 -1.08 11.99
N ALA A 245 -15.54 -2.18 12.72
CA ALA A 245 -16.64 -2.81 13.45
C ALA A 245 -17.08 -1.93 14.63
N ALA A 246 -16.13 -1.39 15.40
CA ALA A 246 -16.42 -0.46 16.48
C ALA A 246 -17.16 0.78 15.96
N GLY A 247 -16.70 1.31 14.82
CA GLY A 247 -17.36 2.40 14.10
C GLY A 247 -18.81 2.06 13.74
N LEU A 248 -19.02 0.94 13.05
CA LEU A 248 -20.36 0.47 12.64
C LEU A 248 -21.32 0.29 13.82
N VAL A 249 -20.88 -0.42 14.86
CA VAL A 249 -21.69 -0.70 16.05
C VAL A 249 -22.09 0.61 16.71
N LYS A 250 -21.13 1.50 16.94
CA LYS A 250 -21.36 2.78 17.61
C LYS A 250 -22.25 3.74 16.81
N SER A 251 -22.03 3.86 15.51
CA SER A 251 -22.73 4.85 14.67
C SER A 251 -24.12 4.40 14.25
N HIS A 252 -24.34 3.10 14.03
CA HIS A 252 -25.59 2.60 13.46
C HIS A 252 -26.39 1.69 14.40
N MET A 253 -25.74 0.77 15.11
CA MET A 253 -26.46 -0.32 15.81
C MET A 253 -26.88 0.06 17.24
N LEU A 254 -26.01 0.69 18.03
CA LEU A 254 -26.31 1.01 19.44
C LEU A 254 -27.52 1.93 19.61
N LYS A 255 -27.79 2.81 18.65
CA LYS A 255 -29.00 3.63 18.69
C LYS A 255 -30.24 2.76 18.45
N PHE A 256 -30.21 1.92 17.42
CA PHE A 256 -31.30 1.01 17.10
C PHE A 256 -31.68 0.14 18.32
N PHE A 257 -30.68 -0.46 18.99
CA PHE A 257 -30.91 -1.32 20.15
C PHE A 257 -31.53 -0.62 21.36
N ARG A 258 -31.34 0.69 21.51
CA ARG A 258 -31.98 1.46 22.59
C ARG A 258 -33.40 1.87 22.28
N ASP A 259 -33.75 1.89 20.99
CA ASP A 259 -35.06 2.32 20.51
C ASP A 259 -36.03 1.12 20.41
N THR A 260 -35.54 -0.12 20.55
CA THR A 260 -36.33 -1.35 20.54
C THR A 260 -36.88 -1.69 21.93
N VAL A 261 -38.11 -2.20 21.98
CA VAL A 261 -38.78 -2.54 23.24
C VAL A 261 -38.33 -3.91 23.77
N ARG A 262 -38.05 -4.83 22.85
CA ARG A 262 -37.51 -6.15 23.14
C ARG A 262 -36.02 -6.15 22.82
N LYS A 263 -35.27 -7.01 23.50
CA LYS A 263 -33.89 -7.30 23.15
C LYS A 263 -33.78 -7.75 21.70
N ASP A 264 -32.68 -7.41 21.05
CA ASP A 264 -32.51 -7.58 19.62
C ASP A 264 -31.99 -8.96 19.21
N ILE A 265 -32.37 -9.34 17.99
CA ILE A 265 -31.86 -10.51 17.28
C ILE A 265 -30.90 -10.02 16.21
N VAL A 266 -29.63 -10.40 16.31
CA VAL A 266 -28.58 -9.98 15.37
C VAL A 266 -28.19 -11.14 14.47
N VAL A 267 -28.49 -11.04 13.18
CA VAL A 267 -28.11 -12.01 12.15
C VAL A 267 -26.83 -11.56 11.45
N ILE A 268 -25.73 -12.27 11.66
CA ILE A 268 -24.42 -12.00 11.05
C ILE A 268 -24.18 -13.01 9.93
N ALA A 269 -24.30 -12.53 8.69
CA ALA A 269 -24.08 -13.31 7.47
C ALA A 269 -22.67 -13.03 6.92
N GLY A 270 -21.78 -14.03 7.00
CA GLY A 270 -20.35 -13.90 6.73
C GLY A 270 -19.55 -13.71 8.00
N PHE A 271 -19.10 -14.83 8.58
CA PHE A 271 -18.40 -14.89 9.86
C PHE A 271 -16.87 -14.90 9.71
N GLY A 272 -16.39 -14.05 8.81
CA GLY A 272 -14.97 -13.76 8.65
C GLY A 272 -14.43 -12.79 9.71
N ARG A 273 -13.26 -12.18 9.46
CA ARG A 273 -12.63 -11.23 10.39
C ARG A 273 -13.58 -10.11 10.81
N PHE A 274 -14.31 -9.53 9.85
CA PHE A 274 -15.25 -8.43 10.13
C PHE A 274 -16.44 -8.89 10.99
N GLY A 275 -17.16 -9.95 10.59
CA GLY A 275 -18.31 -10.45 11.35
C GLY A 275 -17.95 -10.92 12.76
N GLN A 276 -16.79 -11.57 12.94
CA GLN A 276 -16.27 -11.93 14.27
C GLN A 276 -16.03 -10.69 15.14
N THR A 277 -15.47 -9.65 14.55
CA THR A 277 -15.17 -8.41 15.27
C THR A 277 -16.45 -7.64 15.63
N ILE A 278 -17.46 -7.63 14.75
CA ILE A 278 -18.78 -7.08 15.09
C ILE A 278 -19.34 -7.80 16.31
N LEU A 279 -19.30 -9.13 16.33
CA LEU A 279 -19.80 -9.89 17.47
C LEU A 279 -19.04 -9.56 18.77
N GLU A 280 -17.73 -9.36 18.70
CA GLU A 280 -16.92 -8.91 19.84
C GLU A 280 -17.37 -7.54 20.35
N GLU A 281 -17.48 -6.54 19.46
CA GLU A 281 -17.92 -5.19 19.80
C GLU A 281 -19.33 -5.16 20.41
N LEU A 282 -20.23 -5.99 19.86
CA LEU A 282 -21.59 -6.14 20.37
C LEU A 282 -21.61 -6.74 21.78
N GLN A 283 -20.77 -7.73 22.09
CA GLN A 283 -20.70 -8.30 23.43
C GLN A 283 -20.18 -7.29 24.44
N VAL A 284 -19.19 -6.47 24.07
CA VAL A 284 -18.61 -5.44 24.93
C VAL A 284 -19.59 -4.30 25.19
N HIS A 285 -20.32 -3.85 24.16
CA HIS A 285 -21.09 -2.61 24.23
C HIS A 285 -22.61 -2.77 24.28
N ALA A 286 -23.15 -3.93 23.90
CA ALA A 286 -24.58 -4.18 23.74
C ALA A 286 -25.02 -5.55 24.27
N GLY A 287 -24.20 -6.28 25.04
CA GLY A 287 -24.54 -7.61 25.52
C GLY A 287 -25.83 -7.69 26.36
N GLY A 288 -26.23 -6.59 26.99
CA GLY A 288 -27.50 -6.49 27.71
C GLY A 288 -28.73 -6.29 26.81
N GLU A 289 -28.52 -5.73 25.62
CA GLU A 289 -29.58 -5.38 24.66
C GLU A 289 -29.86 -6.50 23.65
N ILE A 290 -28.97 -7.50 23.55
CA ILE A 290 -29.07 -8.57 22.57
C ILE A 290 -29.66 -9.83 23.24
N GLU A 291 -30.68 -10.40 22.62
CA GLU A 291 -31.28 -11.68 23.01
C GLU A 291 -30.52 -12.83 22.36
N GLN A 292 -30.31 -12.70 21.04
CA GLN A 292 -29.83 -13.79 20.21
C GLN A 292 -28.92 -13.29 19.10
N VAL A 293 -27.86 -14.04 18.83
CA VAL A 293 -26.98 -13.85 17.68
C VAL A 293 -27.06 -15.07 16.78
N VAL A 294 -27.45 -14.86 15.54
CA VAL A 294 -27.47 -15.87 14.50
C VAL A 294 -26.26 -15.69 13.61
N ILE A 295 -25.52 -16.76 13.35
CA ILE A 295 -24.34 -16.74 12.48
C ILE A 295 -24.61 -17.59 11.24
N ILE A 296 -24.45 -17.00 10.05
CA ILE A 296 -24.55 -17.71 8.76
C ILE A 296 -23.19 -17.65 8.06
N GLU A 297 -22.60 -18.81 7.77
CA GLU A 297 -21.31 -18.90 7.08
C GLU A 297 -21.12 -20.26 6.40
N ARG A 298 -20.33 -20.35 5.33
CA ARG A 298 -20.11 -21.62 4.60
C ARG A 298 -19.35 -22.68 5.41
N ASP A 299 -18.56 -22.26 6.39
CA ASP A 299 -17.76 -23.10 7.29
C ASP A 299 -18.00 -22.63 8.74
N ALA A 300 -19.28 -22.48 9.10
CA ALA A 300 -19.69 -21.76 10.29
C ALA A 300 -19.17 -22.40 11.58
N HIS A 301 -19.29 -23.72 11.71
CA HIS A 301 -18.83 -24.46 12.89
C HIS A 301 -17.34 -24.23 13.18
N ARG A 302 -16.48 -24.39 12.16
CA ARG A 302 -15.04 -24.17 12.32
C ARG A 302 -14.73 -22.73 12.69
N ARG A 303 -15.38 -21.75 12.06
CA ARG A 303 -15.12 -20.33 12.33
C ARG A 303 -15.58 -19.90 13.72
N VAL A 304 -16.67 -20.47 14.22
CA VAL A 304 -17.14 -20.25 15.59
C VAL A 304 -16.17 -20.83 16.60
N MET A 305 -15.73 -22.09 16.43
CA MET A 305 -14.72 -22.68 17.32
C MET A 305 -13.42 -21.86 17.36
N VAL A 306 -12.99 -21.37 16.19
CA VAL A 306 -11.84 -20.46 16.07
C VAL A 306 -12.07 -19.16 16.84
N ALA A 307 -13.26 -18.57 16.78
CA ALA A 307 -13.59 -17.37 17.52
C ALA A 307 -13.65 -17.62 19.04
N GLU A 308 -14.12 -18.78 19.49
CA GLU A 308 -14.21 -19.18 20.91
C GLU A 308 -12.86 -19.32 21.59
N GLU A 309 -11.88 -19.84 20.85
CA GLU A 309 -10.50 -19.85 21.33
C GLU A 309 -9.96 -18.43 21.57
N GLN A 310 -10.47 -17.44 20.82
CA GLN A 310 -9.95 -16.10 20.81
C GLN A 310 -10.70 -15.14 21.75
N MET A 311 -11.98 -15.38 22.00
CA MET A 311 -12.92 -14.45 22.63
C MET A 311 -13.69 -15.18 23.74
N GLN A 312 -13.88 -14.53 24.89
CA GLN A 312 -14.82 -15.03 25.90
C GLN A 312 -16.23 -14.63 25.49
N PHE A 313 -17.03 -15.61 25.07
CA PHE A 313 -18.42 -15.37 24.75
C PHE A 313 -19.23 -15.10 26.00
N SER A 314 -20.10 -14.09 25.95
CA SER A 314 -21.11 -13.87 26.99
C SER A 314 -22.08 -15.05 27.04
N GLU A 315 -22.20 -15.69 28.21
CA GLU A 315 -23.14 -16.80 28.43
C GLU A 315 -24.61 -16.37 28.35
N ASN A 316 -24.88 -15.07 28.36
CA ASN A 316 -26.24 -14.51 28.44
C ASN A 316 -26.90 -14.29 27.07
N VAL A 317 -26.19 -14.53 25.96
CA VAL A 317 -26.69 -14.31 24.60
C VAL A 317 -26.83 -15.66 23.90
N GLN A 318 -28.06 -16.01 23.49
CA GLN A 318 -28.29 -17.23 22.73
C GLN A 318 -27.58 -17.13 21.38
N ARG A 319 -26.97 -18.23 20.92
CA ARG A 319 -26.25 -18.24 19.65
C ARG A 319 -26.64 -19.45 18.81
N ASP A 320 -27.09 -19.17 17.60
CA ASP A 320 -27.46 -20.18 16.61
C ASP A 320 -26.57 -20.07 15.38
N VAL A 321 -26.16 -21.21 14.83
CA VAL A 321 -25.13 -21.30 13.80
C VAL A 321 -25.67 -22.10 12.62
N TYR A 322 -25.72 -21.46 11.47
CA TYR A 322 -26.19 -22.02 10.21
C TYR A 322 -25.05 -22.12 9.21
N GLU A 323 -24.80 -23.34 8.74
CA GLU A 323 -23.76 -23.58 7.73
C GLU A 323 -24.36 -23.47 6.32
N GLY A 324 -23.94 -22.47 5.55
CA GLY A 324 -24.45 -22.27 4.21
C GLY A 324 -24.10 -20.92 3.58
N ASP A 325 -24.59 -20.73 2.36
CA ASP A 325 -24.43 -19.49 1.61
C ASP A 325 -25.69 -18.62 1.70
N ILE A 326 -25.51 -17.30 1.84
CA ILE A 326 -26.63 -16.34 1.92
C ILE A 326 -27.45 -16.26 0.63
N SER A 327 -26.91 -16.72 -0.49
CA SER A 327 -27.65 -16.84 -1.75
C SER A 327 -28.60 -18.04 -1.76
N ASN A 328 -28.45 -19.00 -0.84
CA ASN A 328 -29.28 -20.20 -0.77
C ASN A 328 -30.60 -19.91 -0.02
N PRO A 329 -31.78 -20.01 -0.68
CA PRO A 329 -33.08 -19.79 -0.04
C PRO A 329 -33.38 -20.75 1.12
N ASP A 330 -32.79 -21.94 1.13
CA ASP A 330 -33.06 -22.94 2.17
C ASP A 330 -32.55 -22.50 3.54
N ILE A 331 -31.42 -21.78 3.59
CA ILE A 331 -30.86 -21.21 4.83
C ILE A 331 -31.82 -20.22 5.45
N TRP A 332 -32.39 -19.33 4.62
CA TRP A 332 -33.37 -18.35 5.10
C TRP A 332 -34.69 -19.00 5.53
N ARG A 333 -35.08 -20.11 4.89
CA ARG A 333 -36.28 -20.86 5.30
C ARG A 333 -36.09 -21.54 6.64
N GLN A 334 -34.92 -22.13 6.89
CA GLN A 334 -34.58 -22.71 8.20
C GLN A 334 -34.55 -21.63 9.28
N LEU A 335 -33.86 -20.51 9.00
CA LEU A 335 -33.79 -19.40 9.93
C LEU A 335 -35.17 -18.86 10.32
N ASP A 336 -36.07 -18.67 9.34
CA ASP A 336 -37.44 -18.17 9.57
C ASP A 336 -38.33 -19.17 10.33
N GLN A 337 -37.97 -20.47 10.35
CA GLN A 337 -38.65 -21.49 11.13
C GLN A 337 -38.16 -21.53 12.58
N ASP A 338 -36.86 -21.32 12.78
CA ASP A 338 -36.20 -21.48 14.08
C ASP A 338 -36.18 -20.18 14.90
N VAL A 339 -36.27 -19.01 14.26
CA VAL A 339 -36.07 -17.69 14.87
C VAL A 339 -37.21 -16.71 14.52
N ASP A 340 -37.78 -16.05 15.54
CA ASP A 340 -38.84 -15.05 15.34
C ASP A 340 -38.28 -13.70 14.83
N LEU A 341 -38.15 -13.60 13.50
CA LEU A 341 -37.63 -12.39 12.82
C LEU A 341 -38.72 -11.36 12.47
N ASN A 342 -39.99 -11.59 12.79
CA ASN A 342 -41.09 -10.72 12.38
C ASN A 342 -41.26 -9.47 13.25
N GLY A 343 -40.43 -9.31 14.28
CA GLY A 343 -40.41 -8.12 15.13
C GLY A 343 -39.66 -6.94 14.52
N ASN A 344 -39.76 -5.79 15.19
CA ASN A 344 -38.99 -4.58 14.88
C ASN A 344 -37.60 -4.56 15.56
N ASN A 345 -37.15 -5.70 16.07
CA ASN A 345 -35.91 -5.90 16.84
C ASN A 345 -34.88 -6.78 16.09
N ALA A 346 -35.01 -6.90 14.77
CA ALA A 346 -34.11 -7.70 13.94
C ALA A 346 -33.07 -6.82 13.25
N VAL A 347 -31.80 -7.18 13.40
CA VAL A 347 -30.66 -6.53 12.73
C VAL A 347 -29.91 -7.53 11.88
N PHE A 348 -29.83 -7.29 10.58
CA PHE A 348 -29.13 -8.12 9.62
C PHE A 348 -27.82 -7.45 9.18
N VAL A 349 -26.70 -8.15 9.35
CA VAL A 349 -25.39 -7.72 8.89
C VAL A 349 -24.91 -8.67 7.79
N LEU A 350 -24.96 -8.23 6.54
CA LEU A 350 -24.49 -8.98 5.38
C LEU A 350 -23.04 -8.60 5.09
N GLY A 351 -22.12 -9.31 5.73
CA GLY A 351 -20.68 -9.05 5.78
C GLY A 351 -19.81 -9.99 4.94
N THR A 352 -20.40 -10.77 4.03
CA THR A 352 -19.67 -11.76 3.21
C THR A 352 -18.68 -11.09 2.25
N GLY A 353 -17.79 -11.87 1.65
CA GLY A 353 -16.89 -11.40 0.61
C GLY A 353 -17.54 -11.19 -0.77
N GLN A 354 -18.82 -11.51 -0.93
CA GLN A 354 -19.57 -11.39 -2.19
C GLN A 354 -20.52 -10.20 -2.12
N GLU A 355 -20.07 -9.06 -2.65
CA GLU A 355 -20.78 -7.77 -2.50
C GLU A 355 -22.12 -7.76 -3.23
N GLU A 356 -22.18 -8.37 -4.42
CA GLU A 356 -23.42 -8.51 -5.18
C GLU A 356 -24.47 -9.30 -4.40
N ASP A 357 -24.07 -10.43 -3.80
CA ASP A 357 -24.97 -11.23 -2.97
C ASP A 357 -25.38 -10.50 -1.70
N ASN A 358 -24.49 -9.74 -1.06
CA ASN A 358 -24.84 -8.92 0.09
C ASN A 358 -25.95 -7.91 -0.29
N LEU A 359 -25.76 -7.14 -1.36
CA LEU A 359 -26.74 -6.12 -1.76
C LEU A 359 -28.07 -6.73 -2.23
N ARG A 360 -28.02 -7.77 -3.07
CA ARG A 360 -29.21 -8.48 -3.56
C ARG A 360 -30.03 -9.07 -2.40
N THR A 361 -29.34 -9.68 -1.44
CA THR A 361 -29.96 -10.30 -0.27
C THR A 361 -30.51 -9.24 0.68
N ALA A 362 -29.83 -8.10 0.85
CA ALA A 362 -30.33 -6.97 1.64
C ALA A 362 -31.69 -6.48 1.14
N LEU A 363 -31.82 -6.30 -0.19
CA LEU A 363 -33.07 -5.90 -0.83
C LEU A 363 -34.18 -6.94 -0.67
N TRP A 364 -33.84 -8.23 -0.64
CA TRP A 364 -34.81 -9.29 -0.38
C TRP A 364 -35.26 -9.29 1.08
N ILE A 365 -34.32 -9.22 2.04
CA ILE A 365 -34.61 -9.16 3.48
C ILE A 365 -35.50 -7.96 3.78
N LYS A 366 -35.16 -6.77 3.28
CA LYS A 366 -35.92 -5.55 3.57
C LYS A 366 -37.34 -5.54 3.01
N ARG A 367 -37.58 -6.26 1.91
CA ARG A 367 -38.94 -6.49 1.38
C ARG A 367 -39.77 -7.42 2.26
N ARG A 368 -39.12 -8.37 2.95
CA ARG A 368 -39.77 -9.35 3.84
C ARG A 368 -39.95 -8.80 5.26
N PHE A 369 -38.93 -8.16 5.80
CA PHE A 369 -38.85 -7.61 7.15
C PHE A 369 -38.69 -6.09 7.06
N HIS A 370 -39.81 -5.39 6.85
CA HIS A 370 -39.82 -3.96 6.55
C HIS A 370 -39.16 -3.10 7.64
N ASP A 371 -39.38 -3.45 8.92
CA ASP A 371 -38.90 -2.66 10.06
C ASP A 371 -37.51 -3.09 10.54
N ALA A 372 -36.94 -4.15 9.96
CA ALA A 372 -35.61 -4.60 10.30
C ALA A 372 -34.53 -3.61 9.85
N MET A 373 -33.47 -3.52 10.64
CA MET A 373 -32.24 -2.86 10.23
C MET A 373 -31.45 -3.81 9.35
N VAL A 374 -31.12 -3.40 8.13
CA VAL A 374 -30.38 -4.23 7.17
C VAL A 374 -29.12 -3.50 6.72
N ILE A 375 -27.97 -4.10 6.99
CA ILE A 375 -26.65 -3.56 6.72
C ILE A 375 -25.98 -4.42 5.65
N ALA A 376 -25.60 -3.81 4.53
CA ALA A 376 -24.95 -4.49 3.41
C ALA A 376 -23.52 -3.98 3.21
N ARG A 377 -22.55 -4.89 3.30
CA ARG A 377 -21.13 -4.57 3.13
C ARG A 377 -20.68 -4.63 1.67
N SER A 378 -19.91 -3.62 1.27
CA SER A 378 -19.03 -3.61 0.09
C SER A 378 -17.54 -3.57 0.49
N SER A 379 -16.63 -3.85 -0.45
CA SER A 379 -15.18 -3.69 -0.20
C SER A 379 -14.73 -2.24 -0.36
N LYS A 380 -15.31 -1.53 -1.32
CA LYS A 380 -15.04 -0.12 -1.61
C LYS A 380 -16.34 0.67 -1.56
N ARG A 381 -16.22 1.98 -1.37
CA ARG A 381 -17.35 2.89 -1.45
C ARG A 381 -18.01 2.78 -2.83
N SER A 382 -19.32 2.57 -2.86
CA SER A 382 -20.09 2.37 -4.09
C SER A 382 -21.26 3.35 -4.09
N TYR A 383 -21.20 4.34 -4.98
CA TYR A 383 -22.29 5.30 -5.15
C TYR A 383 -23.61 4.61 -5.48
N PHE A 384 -23.56 3.55 -6.30
CA PHE A 384 -24.74 2.74 -6.63
C PHE A 384 -25.33 2.06 -5.38
N ALA A 385 -24.49 1.43 -4.55
CA ALA A 385 -24.98 0.76 -3.35
C ALA A 385 -25.54 1.75 -2.31
N GLU A 386 -24.95 2.95 -2.20
CA GLU A 386 -25.50 4.03 -1.38
C GLU A 386 -26.87 4.52 -1.89
N GLU A 387 -27.03 4.72 -3.20
CA GLU A 387 -28.29 5.17 -3.80
C GLU A 387 -29.39 4.13 -3.57
N VAL A 388 -29.11 2.86 -3.89
CA VAL A 388 -30.01 1.73 -3.62
C VAL A 388 -30.33 1.64 -2.12
N GLY A 389 -29.33 1.89 -1.25
CA GLY A 389 -29.54 1.90 0.19
C GLY A 389 -30.51 2.98 0.65
N ARG A 390 -30.38 4.21 0.12
CA ARG A 390 -31.31 5.30 0.43
C ARG A 390 -32.73 5.03 -0.10
N GLU A 391 -32.86 4.49 -1.30
CA GLU A 391 -34.16 4.17 -1.91
C GLU A 391 -34.93 3.10 -1.14
N HIS A 392 -34.22 2.10 -0.60
CA HIS A 392 -34.84 0.95 0.05
C HIS A 392 -34.70 0.93 1.58
N GLY A 393 -34.13 1.97 2.20
CA GLY A 393 -33.93 2.03 3.65
C GLY A 393 -32.91 1.00 4.17
N LEU A 394 -31.86 0.72 3.40
CA LEU A 394 -30.73 -0.12 3.78
C LEU A 394 -29.54 0.74 4.18
N VAL A 395 -28.71 0.22 5.08
CA VAL A 395 -27.42 0.83 5.42
C VAL A 395 -26.35 0.16 4.57
N SER A 396 -25.87 0.84 3.54
CA SER A 396 -24.70 0.39 2.77
C SER A 396 -23.42 0.88 3.43
N ILE A 397 -22.46 -0.01 3.65
CA ILE A 397 -21.17 0.31 4.28
C ILE A 397 -19.99 -0.22 3.49
N SER A 398 -18.91 0.54 3.48
CA SER A 398 -17.59 0.12 3.03
C SER A 398 -16.65 -0.01 4.22
N ILE A 399 -15.81 -1.05 4.27
CA ILE A 399 -14.79 -1.18 5.33
C ILE A 399 -13.83 0.01 5.29
N ASN A 400 -13.43 0.46 4.10
CA ASN A 400 -12.51 1.57 3.97
C ASN A 400 -13.13 2.88 4.47
N GLU A 401 -14.43 3.08 4.24
CA GLU A 401 -15.15 4.27 4.71
C GLU A 401 -15.32 4.24 6.23
N LEU A 402 -15.75 3.10 6.79
CA LEU A 402 -15.82 2.92 8.24
C LEU A 402 -14.47 3.14 8.91
N VAL A 403 -13.37 2.73 8.28
CA VAL A 403 -12.02 3.03 8.77
C VAL A 403 -11.76 4.53 8.72
N GLU A 404 -11.97 5.17 7.56
CA GLU A 404 -11.75 6.61 7.37
C GLU A 404 -12.51 7.46 8.40
N ASP A 405 -13.79 7.17 8.60
CA ASP A 405 -14.66 7.88 9.54
C ASP A 405 -14.29 7.68 11.01
N ASN A 406 -13.51 6.64 11.31
CA ASN A 406 -13.13 6.27 12.67
C ASN A 406 -11.62 6.39 12.93
N ILE A 407 -10.81 6.92 12.00
CA ILE A 407 -9.41 7.25 12.28
C ILE A 407 -9.37 8.25 13.46
N PRO A 408 -8.69 7.91 14.56
CA PRO A 408 -8.60 8.82 15.70
C PRO A 408 -7.89 10.13 15.32
N ALA A 409 -8.42 11.27 15.80
CA ALA A 409 -7.88 12.58 15.48
C ALA A 409 -6.40 12.75 15.88
N HIS A 410 -5.97 12.11 16.97
CA HIS A 410 -4.57 12.14 17.44
C HIS A 410 -3.59 11.32 16.57
N TRP A 411 -4.10 10.63 15.55
CA TRP A 411 -3.24 10.05 14.50
C TRP A 411 -2.87 11.09 13.45
N LEU A 412 -3.75 12.07 13.22
CA LEU A 412 -3.61 13.10 12.18
C LEU A 412 -2.82 14.30 12.69
N ALA A 413 -3.15 14.76 13.90
CA ALA A 413 -2.54 15.90 14.58
C ALA A 413 -1.74 15.44 15.81
N ASP A 414 -0.81 16.29 16.26
CA ASP A 414 -0.23 16.11 17.59
C ASP A 414 -1.35 16.30 18.63
N SER A 415 -1.46 15.36 19.58
CA SER A 415 -2.17 15.64 20.82
C SER A 415 -1.44 16.82 21.47
N ALA A 416 -2.10 17.98 21.52
CA ALA A 416 -1.61 19.13 22.28
C ALA A 416 -1.48 18.79 23.77
#